data_AF-A3SIW6-F1
#
_entry.id   AF-A3SIW6-F1
#
_cell.length_a   1.000
_cell.length_b   1.000
_cell.length_c   1.000
_cell.angle_alpha   90.00
_cell.angle_beta   90.00
_cell.angle_gamma   90.00
#
_symmetry.space_group_name_H-M   'P 1'
#
loop_
_entity.id
_entity.type
_entity.pdbx_description
1 polymer ?
#
loop_
_entity_poly.entity_id
_entity_poly.type
_entity_poly.pdbx_seq_one_letter_code
_entity_poly.pdbx_strand_id
1 'polypeptide(L)'
;MVPNIHPNHYAATYPTSVVGQTGWHMSDTNCPIGPRSFAAAYRSAQSALTAAEIVMQGAPHAYALCRPPGHHAYGDMAGGSCFLNNSAVAAQALRARHARVAILDIDIHHGNGTQGIFYDRADVLTVSIHRDPAEFYPFHWGHACERGAGVGEGYNLNLPLPPATGDDLYLRSLDAALDRIALYAPTALVVATGLDASEADPYAGASVTTGGFFRIGAAIAALGLPTVYCQEGGYVSEILSENLASFLGGACSSGVLA
;
A
#
# COMPACT_ATOMS: atom_id res chain seq x y z
N MET A 1 -15.04 -6.15 -18.36
CA MET A 1 -16.23 -5.99 -17.53
C MET A 1 -16.02 -4.84 -16.57
N VAL A 2 -17.06 -4.03 -16.40
CA VAL A 2 -17.11 -2.90 -15.46
C VAL A 2 -18.45 -3.07 -14.72
N PRO A 3 -18.49 -2.95 -13.38
CA PRO A 3 -19.73 -3.09 -12.65
C PRO A 3 -20.65 -1.91 -12.98
N ASN A 4 -21.94 -2.16 -13.06
CA ASN A 4 -22.97 -1.14 -13.22
C ASN A 4 -24.08 -1.25 -12.17
N ILE A 5 -23.90 -2.14 -11.20
CA ILE A 5 -24.80 -2.39 -10.08
C ILE A 5 -23.96 -2.90 -8.92
N HIS A 6 -24.24 -2.45 -7.69
CA HIS A 6 -23.58 -2.92 -6.47
C HIS A 6 -24.65 -3.29 -5.43
N PRO A 7 -24.37 -4.21 -4.49
CA PRO A 7 -25.27 -4.45 -3.37
C PRO A 7 -25.37 -3.18 -2.52
N ASN A 8 -26.56 -2.57 -2.43
CA ASN A 8 -26.75 -1.33 -1.67
C ASN A 8 -26.63 -1.52 -0.14
N HIS A 9 -26.76 -2.74 0.40
CA HIS A 9 -26.77 -3.02 1.85
C HIS A 9 -26.26 -4.43 2.20
N TYR A 10 -25.84 -4.61 3.46
CA TYR A 10 -25.25 -5.83 4.02
C TYR A 10 -26.14 -7.09 4.03
N ALA A 11 -27.43 -6.98 3.70
CA ALA A 11 -28.37 -8.09 3.63
C ALA A 11 -28.72 -8.46 2.17
N ALA A 12 -27.70 -8.65 1.33
CA ALA A 12 -27.87 -9.04 -0.07
C ALA A 12 -27.62 -10.55 -0.28
N THR A 13 -28.29 -11.15 -1.27
CA THR A 13 -28.05 -12.55 -1.68
C THR A 13 -27.03 -12.59 -2.81
N TYR A 14 -26.09 -13.54 -2.75
CA TYR A 14 -25.04 -13.68 -3.76
C TYR A 14 -25.64 -13.98 -5.16
N PRO A 15 -25.30 -13.20 -6.19
CA PRO A 15 -25.86 -13.37 -7.54
C PRO A 15 -25.20 -14.51 -8.30
N THR A 16 -25.97 -15.17 -9.18
CA THR A 16 -25.46 -16.20 -10.10
C THR A 16 -25.02 -15.65 -11.45
N SER A 17 -25.47 -14.44 -11.82
CA SER A 17 -25.09 -13.81 -13.07
C SER A 17 -23.74 -13.11 -12.95
N VAL A 18 -22.96 -13.17 -14.03
CA VAL A 18 -21.64 -12.53 -14.10
C VAL A 18 -21.71 -11.02 -13.85
N VAL A 19 -22.78 -10.36 -14.30
CA VAL A 19 -23.01 -8.92 -14.07
C VAL A 19 -23.19 -8.63 -12.58
N GLY A 20 -24.02 -9.41 -11.89
CA GLY A 20 -24.21 -9.26 -10.45
C GLY A 20 -22.94 -9.56 -9.66
N GLN A 21 -22.21 -10.61 -10.03
CA GLN A 21 -20.95 -10.97 -9.36
C GLN A 21 -19.87 -9.91 -9.55
N THR A 22 -19.84 -9.25 -10.71
CA THR A 22 -18.93 -8.12 -10.96
C THR A 22 -19.20 -6.98 -9.97
N GLY A 23 -20.47 -6.66 -9.73
CA GLY A 23 -20.89 -5.69 -8.72
C GLY A 23 -20.58 -6.07 -7.28
N TRP A 24 -20.60 -7.37 -6.98
CA TRP A 24 -20.31 -7.92 -5.66
C TRP A 24 -18.81 -7.86 -5.33
N HIS A 25 -17.95 -8.09 -6.32
CA HIS A 25 -16.50 -8.24 -6.13
C HIS A 25 -15.68 -7.04 -6.62
N MET A 26 -16.32 -5.88 -6.82
CA MET A 26 -15.64 -4.65 -7.23
C MET A 26 -16.19 -3.48 -6.41
N SER A 27 -15.32 -2.76 -5.71
CA SER A 27 -15.70 -1.61 -4.87
C SER A 27 -16.01 -0.35 -5.68
N ASP A 28 -15.55 -0.29 -6.93
CA ASP A 28 -15.67 0.86 -7.81
C ASP A 28 -15.60 0.44 -9.30
N THR A 29 -15.72 1.43 -10.18
CA THR A 29 -15.60 1.24 -11.63
C THR A 29 -14.17 1.46 -12.17
N ASN A 30 -13.19 1.72 -11.30
CA ASN A 30 -11.80 2.04 -11.64
C ASN A 30 -10.90 0.80 -11.75
N CYS A 31 -11.48 -0.40 -11.85
CA CYS A 31 -10.74 -1.67 -12.00
C CYS A 31 -11.30 -2.54 -13.15
N PRO A 32 -11.42 -2.03 -14.40
CA PRO A 32 -12.00 -2.78 -15.51
C PRO A 32 -11.27 -4.10 -15.77
N ILE A 33 -12.03 -5.19 -15.88
CA ILE A 33 -11.48 -6.54 -16.14
C ILE A 33 -11.45 -6.81 -17.65
N GLY A 34 -10.26 -6.97 -18.22
CA GLY A 34 -10.05 -7.39 -19.61
C GLY A 34 -9.51 -8.83 -19.71
N PRO A 35 -9.33 -9.36 -20.93
CA PRO A 35 -8.93 -10.75 -21.16
C PRO A 35 -7.60 -11.16 -20.51
N ARG A 36 -6.71 -10.20 -20.24
CA ARG A 36 -5.38 -10.44 -19.63
C ARG A 36 -5.27 -9.98 -18.18
N SER A 37 -6.33 -9.40 -17.59
CA SER A 37 -6.26 -8.82 -16.25
C SER A 37 -5.87 -9.87 -15.20
N PHE A 38 -6.49 -11.06 -15.22
CA PHE A 38 -6.12 -12.13 -14.29
C PHE A 38 -4.66 -12.57 -14.43
N ALA A 39 -4.21 -12.83 -15.65
CA ALA A 39 -2.82 -13.25 -15.89
C ALA A 39 -1.80 -12.19 -15.44
N ALA A 40 -2.11 -10.90 -15.64
CA ALA A 40 -1.28 -9.79 -15.17
C ALA A 40 -1.29 -9.67 -13.64
N ALA A 41 -2.47 -9.63 -13.02
CA ALA A 41 -2.62 -9.55 -11.56
C ALA A 41 -1.94 -10.72 -10.84
N TYR A 42 -2.13 -11.95 -11.35
CA TYR A 42 -1.46 -13.13 -10.82
C TYR A 42 0.06 -12.99 -10.86
N ARG A 43 0.63 -12.59 -12.00
CA ARG A 43 2.09 -12.38 -12.13
C ARG A 43 2.59 -11.25 -11.24
N SER A 44 1.82 -10.19 -11.06
CA SER A 44 2.14 -9.12 -10.11
C SER A 44 2.26 -9.65 -8.68
N ALA A 45 1.28 -10.44 -8.22
CA ALA A 45 1.33 -11.07 -6.90
C ALA A 45 2.51 -12.05 -6.77
N GLN A 46 2.87 -12.76 -7.85
CA GLN A 46 4.07 -13.61 -7.87
C GLN A 46 5.37 -12.81 -7.70
N SER A 47 5.47 -11.60 -8.28
CA SER A 47 6.62 -10.71 -8.04
C SER A 47 6.76 -10.34 -6.56
N ALA A 48 5.64 -9.99 -5.90
CA ALA A 48 5.62 -9.68 -4.47
C ALA A 48 6.00 -10.89 -3.61
N LEU A 49 5.45 -12.08 -3.94
CA LEU A 49 5.80 -13.33 -3.26
C LEU A 49 7.28 -13.68 -3.42
N THR A 50 7.83 -13.53 -4.63
CA THR A 50 9.25 -13.77 -4.92
C THR A 50 10.15 -12.82 -4.14
N ALA A 51 9.80 -11.53 -4.04
CA ALA A 51 10.55 -10.57 -3.23
C ALA A 51 10.51 -10.93 -1.73
N ALA A 52 9.35 -11.37 -1.23
CA ALA A 52 9.24 -11.87 0.14
C ALA A 52 10.10 -13.12 0.38
N GLU A 53 10.15 -14.07 -0.57
CA GLU A 53 11.02 -15.24 -0.49
C GLU A 53 12.50 -14.87 -0.45
N ILE A 54 12.94 -13.92 -1.28
CA ILE A 54 14.32 -13.41 -1.30
C ILE A 54 14.70 -12.79 0.06
N VAL A 55 13.80 -11.98 0.64
CA VAL A 55 14.02 -11.38 1.97
C VAL A 55 14.03 -12.46 3.06
N MET A 56 13.13 -13.45 3.01
CA MET A 56 13.15 -14.60 3.93
C MET A 56 14.47 -15.38 3.83
N GLN A 57 15.08 -15.47 2.65
CA GLN A 57 16.36 -16.16 2.44
C GLN A 57 17.58 -15.34 2.93
N GLY A 58 17.37 -14.14 3.46
CA GLY A 58 18.40 -13.35 4.13
C GLY A 58 18.84 -12.10 3.36
N ALA A 59 18.22 -11.79 2.23
CA ALA A 59 18.44 -10.49 1.61
C ALA A 59 17.90 -9.37 2.52
N PRO A 60 18.64 -8.25 2.69
CA PRO A 60 18.19 -7.14 3.53
C PRO A 60 16.94 -6.46 2.96
N HIS A 61 16.80 -6.45 1.64
CA HIS A 61 15.63 -5.91 0.95
C HIS A 61 15.45 -6.51 -0.44
N ALA A 62 14.23 -6.43 -0.96
CA ALA A 62 13.90 -6.74 -2.34
C ALA A 62 12.79 -5.81 -2.85
N TYR A 63 12.88 -5.41 -4.11
CA TYR A 63 11.86 -4.59 -4.77
C TYR A 63 11.05 -5.43 -5.77
N ALA A 64 9.76 -5.53 -5.52
CA ALA A 64 8.79 -6.12 -6.43
C ALA A 64 8.17 -5.01 -7.28
N LEU A 65 8.57 -4.97 -8.56
CA LEU A 65 7.97 -4.10 -9.57
C LEU A 65 6.58 -4.64 -9.99
N CYS A 66 5.64 -4.57 -9.06
CA CYS A 66 4.27 -5.02 -9.21
C CYS A 66 3.52 -4.15 -10.23
N ARG A 67 2.75 -4.80 -11.12
CA ARG A 67 1.81 -4.17 -12.04
C ARG A 67 0.80 -5.19 -12.56
N PRO A 68 -0.52 -5.04 -12.34
CA PRO A 68 -1.20 -3.91 -11.66
C PRO A 68 -0.87 -3.77 -10.16
N PRO A 69 -1.14 -2.59 -9.55
CA PRO A 69 -0.98 -2.37 -8.10
C PRO A 69 -1.95 -3.25 -7.29
N GLY A 70 -1.87 -3.17 -5.96
CA GLY A 70 -2.56 -4.08 -5.06
C GLY A 70 -3.28 -3.47 -3.85
N HIS A 71 -2.83 -2.34 -3.29
CA HIS A 71 -3.25 -1.91 -1.95
C HIS A 71 -4.75 -1.58 -1.78
N HIS A 72 -5.50 -1.36 -2.86
CA HIS A 72 -6.96 -1.16 -2.82
C HIS A 72 -7.78 -2.46 -2.91
N ALA A 73 -7.15 -3.60 -3.21
CA ALA A 73 -7.84 -4.90 -3.27
C ALA A 73 -8.05 -5.46 -1.85
N TYR A 74 -9.30 -5.74 -1.51
CA TYR A 74 -9.71 -6.46 -0.30
C TYR A 74 -9.52 -7.98 -0.49
N GLY A 75 -9.84 -8.76 0.56
CA GLY A 75 -9.85 -10.22 0.47
C GLY A 75 -10.84 -10.77 -0.56
N ASP A 76 -11.91 -10.03 -0.86
CA ASP A 76 -13.01 -10.45 -1.74
C ASP A 76 -13.46 -9.38 -2.76
N MET A 77 -12.80 -8.23 -2.84
CA MET A 77 -13.16 -7.13 -3.77
C MET A 77 -11.93 -6.49 -4.42
N ALA A 78 -12.01 -6.28 -5.74
CA ALA A 78 -11.10 -5.43 -6.49
C ALA A 78 -11.52 -3.95 -6.39
N GLY A 79 -10.58 -3.02 -6.59
CA GLY A 79 -10.84 -1.57 -6.49
C GLY A 79 -9.63 -0.76 -6.93
N GLY A 80 -9.82 0.49 -7.38
CA GLY A 80 -8.71 1.43 -7.64
C GLY A 80 -7.57 0.85 -8.50
N SER A 81 -7.89 0.25 -9.64
CA SER A 81 -6.92 -0.47 -10.51
C SER A 81 -6.24 -1.71 -9.90
N CYS A 82 -6.57 -2.09 -8.67
CA CYS A 82 -6.02 -3.23 -7.94
C CYS A 82 -6.96 -4.45 -8.00
N PHE A 83 -6.38 -5.64 -8.16
CA PHE A 83 -7.12 -6.90 -8.25
C PHE A 83 -6.68 -7.95 -7.21
N LEU A 84 -5.39 -7.99 -6.91
CA LEU A 84 -4.79 -8.82 -5.87
C LEU A 84 -3.89 -7.93 -5.03
N ASN A 85 -3.99 -8.05 -3.72
CA ASN A 85 -3.23 -7.19 -2.81
C ASN A 85 -1.79 -7.69 -2.67
N ASN A 86 -0.88 -7.15 -3.49
CA ASN A 86 0.52 -7.53 -3.55
C ASN A 86 1.22 -7.36 -2.19
N SER A 87 1.00 -6.23 -1.53
CA SER A 87 1.57 -5.91 -0.22
C SER A 87 1.06 -6.86 0.87
N ALA A 88 -0.24 -7.20 0.87
CA ALA A 88 -0.80 -8.19 1.78
C ALA A 88 -0.29 -9.61 1.52
N VAL A 89 -0.11 -10.00 0.25
CA VAL A 89 0.50 -11.28 -0.14
C VAL A 89 1.92 -11.38 0.39
N ALA A 90 2.74 -10.34 0.20
CA ALA A 90 4.10 -10.30 0.73
C ALA A 90 4.12 -10.38 2.25
N ALA A 91 3.28 -9.59 2.94
CA ALA A 91 3.22 -9.60 4.40
C ALA A 91 2.80 -10.96 4.95
N GLN A 92 1.78 -11.59 4.34
CA GLN A 92 1.30 -12.90 4.74
C GLN A 92 2.34 -14.00 4.48
N ALA A 93 3.13 -13.90 3.42
CA ALA A 93 4.25 -14.80 3.18
C ALA A 93 5.36 -14.66 4.25
N LEU A 94 5.74 -13.42 4.58
CA LEU A 94 6.74 -13.13 5.63
C LEU A 94 6.31 -13.67 6.99
N ARG A 95 5.00 -13.72 7.28
CA ARG A 95 4.48 -14.28 8.55
C ARG A 95 4.84 -15.75 8.79
N ALA A 96 5.24 -16.50 7.76
CA ALA A 96 5.76 -17.86 7.92
C ALA A 96 7.06 -17.91 8.75
N ARG A 97 7.85 -16.83 8.79
CA ARG A 97 9.12 -16.76 9.54
C ARG A 97 9.18 -15.62 10.56
N HIS A 98 8.33 -14.61 10.40
CA HIS A 98 8.34 -13.40 11.23
C HIS A 98 7.05 -13.34 12.04
N ALA A 99 7.13 -13.43 13.37
CA ALA A 99 5.96 -13.41 14.27
C ALA A 99 5.11 -12.12 14.16
N ARG A 100 5.76 -11.00 13.80
CA ARG A 100 5.14 -9.69 13.59
C ARG A 100 5.70 -9.07 12.32
N VAL A 101 4.82 -8.65 11.42
CA VAL A 101 5.15 -7.93 10.19
C VAL A 101 4.45 -6.57 10.21
N ALA A 102 5.10 -5.51 9.78
CA ALA A 102 4.44 -4.23 9.53
C ALA A 102 4.29 -4.00 8.02
N ILE A 103 3.22 -3.34 7.63
CA ILE A 103 3.02 -2.78 6.30
C ILE A 103 2.97 -1.26 6.46
N LEU A 104 3.88 -0.56 5.78
CA LEU A 104 3.88 0.89 5.64
C LEU A 104 3.45 1.25 4.22
N ASP A 105 2.32 1.91 4.07
CA ASP A 105 1.83 2.41 2.79
C ASP A 105 2.21 3.89 2.64
N ILE A 106 3.02 4.19 1.63
CA ILE A 106 3.48 5.54 1.29
C ILE A 106 2.84 6.08 0.00
N ASP A 107 1.95 5.31 -0.63
CA ASP A 107 1.10 5.78 -1.72
C ASP A 107 0.19 6.92 -1.27
N ILE A 108 -0.08 7.89 -2.13
CA ILE A 108 -0.88 9.06 -1.72
C ILE A 108 -2.36 8.73 -1.49
N HIS A 109 -2.82 7.58 -1.96
CA HIS A 109 -4.15 7.04 -1.66
C HIS A 109 -4.07 6.07 -0.48
N HIS A 110 -5.14 6.03 0.33
CA HIS A 110 -5.21 5.06 1.41
C HIS A 110 -5.27 3.62 0.87
N GLY A 111 -4.41 2.74 1.38
CA GLY A 111 -4.44 1.30 1.14
C GLY A 111 -5.61 0.59 1.82
N ASN A 112 -6.85 0.98 1.50
CA ASN A 112 -8.08 0.49 2.12
C ASN A 112 -8.26 -1.03 2.03
N GLY A 113 -7.80 -1.66 0.95
CA GLY A 113 -7.82 -3.10 0.80
C GLY A 113 -6.87 -3.79 1.78
N THR A 114 -5.66 -3.24 1.92
CA THR A 114 -4.67 -3.71 2.90
C THR A 114 -5.21 -3.56 4.32
N GLN A 115 -5.76 -2.40 4.66
CA GLN A 115 -6.42 -2.19 5.94
C GLN A 115 -7.51 -3.23 6.18
N GLY A 116 -8.41 -3.44 5.21
CA GLY A 116 -9.52 -4.39 5.34
C GLY A 116 -9.07 -5.84 5.57
N ILE A 117 -7.96 -6.28 4.95
CA ILE A 117 -7.43 -7.65 5.09
C ILE A 117 -6.90 -7.93 6.51
N PHE A 118 -6.34 -6.92 7.18
CA PHE A 118 -5.69 -7.08 8.49
C PHE A 118 -6.44 -6.39 9.64
N TYR A 119 -7.63 -5.84 9.39
CA TYR A 119 -8.33 -4.96 10.34
C TYR A 119 -8.62 -5.58 11.70
N ASP A 120 -8.87 -6.89 11.73
CA ASP A 120 -9.16 -7.67 12.94
C ASP A 120 -7.95 -8.44 13.48
N ARG A 121 -6.73 -8.13 13.01
CA ARG A 121 -5.49 -8.85 13.33
C ARG A 121 -4.47 -7.98 14.07
N ALA A 122 -3.74 -8.60 14.99
CA ALA A 122 -2.66 -7.97 15.75
C ALA A 122 -1.25 -8.42 15.33
N ASP A 123 -1.16 -9.43 14.46
CA ASP A 123 0.10 -10.00 14.00
C ASP A 123 0.67 -9.30 12.75
N VAL A 124 -0.13 -8.42 12.14
CA VAL A 124 0.26 -7.49 11.09
C VAL A 124 -0.19 -6.08 11.46
N LEU A 125 0.75 -5.15 11.55
CA LEU A 125 0.45 -3.72 11.74
C LEU A 125 0.28 -3.08 10.35
N THR A 126 -0.82 -2.36 10.13
CA THR A 126 -1.01 -1.53 8.94
C THR A 126 -0.86 -0.06 9.30
N VAL A 127 0.04 0.65 8.59
CA VAL A 127 0.23 2.10 8.71
C VAL A 127 0.15 2.70 7.32
N SER A 128 -0.64 3.75 7.12
CA SER A 128 -0.77 4.43 5.83
C SER A 128 -0.73 5.94 5.98
N ILE A 129 0.06 6.58 5.13
CA ILE A 129 0.17 8.04 5.00
C ILE A 129 -0.43 8.40 3.64
N HIS A 130 -1.51 9.16 3.62
CA HIS A 130 -2.28 9.41 2.39
C HIS A 130 -2.97 10.77 2.46
N ARG A 131 -3.48 11.28 1.34
CA ARG A 131 -4.31 12.48 1.33
C ARG A 131 -5.65 12.20 2.01
N ASP A 132 -6.16 13.19 2.75
CA ASP A 132 -7.44 13.11 3.45
C ASP A 132 -8.54 12.54 2.56
N PRO A 133 -9.14 11.39 2.93
CA PRO A 133 -10.12 10.72 2.11
C PRO A 133 -11.45 11.50 2.03
N ALA A 134 -11.70 12.51 2.87
CA ALA A 134 -12.93 13.31 2.78
C ALA A 134 -13.19 13.87 1.36
N GLU A 135 -12.13 14.16 0.61
CA GLU A 135 -12.21 14.68 -0.77
C GLU A 135 -11.31 13.94 -1.76
N PHE A 136 -10.76 12.79 -1.37
CA PHE A 136 -9.81 12.04 -2.20
C PHE A 136 -10.06 10.53 -2.09
N TYR A 137 -9.81 9.80 -3.19
CA TYR A 137 -10.05 8.35 -3.22
C TYR A 137 -9.24 7.67 -2.09
N PRO A 138 -9.84 6.75 -1.29
CA PRO A 138 -11.07 5.97 -1.54
C PRO A 138 -12.35 6.48 -0.84
N PHE A 139 -12.35 7.69 -0.27
CA PHE A 139 -13.50 8.36 0.36
C PHE A 139 -14.07 7.77 1.65
N HIS A 140 -14.34 6.47 1.65
CA HIS A 140 -15.07 5.78 2.72
C HIS A 140 -14.17 5.16 3.80
N TRP A 141 -12.86 5.14 3.54
CA TRP A 141 -11.83 4.54 4.38
C TRP A 141 -10.58 5.41 4.39
N GLY A 142 -9.74 5.24 5.40
CA GLY A 142 -8.53 6.03 5.62
C GLY A 142 -8.72 7.12 6.68
N HIS A 143 -9.88 7.19 7.32
CA HIS A 143 -10.10 8.18 8.37
C HIS A 143 -9.27 7.83 9.61
N ALA A 144 -8.76 8.85 10.29
CA ALA A 144 -7.88 8.67 11.46
C ALA A 144 -8.53 7.92 12.64
N CYS A 145 -9.86 7.87 12.68
CA CYS A 145 -10.62 7.15 13.71
C CYS A 145 -10.68 5.63 13.50
N GLU A 146 -10.26 5.14 12.34
CA GLU A 146 -10.25 3.71 11.99
C GLU A 146 -9.00 3.04 12.56
N ARG A 147 -9.13 2.37 13.70
CA ARG A 147 -7.97 1.88 14.47
C ARG A 147 -7.86 0.35 14.55
N GLY A 148 -8.67 -0.36 13.77
CA GLY A 148 -8.80 -1.82 13.83
C GLY A 148 -10.10 -2.25 14.50
N ALA A 149 -10.26 -3.55 14.70
CA ALA A 149 -11.41 -4.12 15.40
C ALA A 149 -11.02 -5.39 16.16
N GLY A 150 -11.76 -5.71 17.23
CA GLY A 150 -11.53 -6.94 18.00
C GLY A 150 -10.08 -7.02 18.52
N VAL A 151 -9.38 -8.11 18.18
CA VAL A 151 -7.97 -8.26 18.59
C VAL A 151 -7.03 -7.32 17.82
N GLY A 152 -7.43 -6.81 16.65
CA GLY A 152 -6.69 -5.84 15.85
C GLY A 152 -6.87 -4.38 16.30
N GLU A 153 -7.65 -4.09 17.35
CA GLU A 153 -7.78 -2.73 17.87
C GLU A 153 -6.41 -2.16 18.28
N GLY A 154 -6.07 -1.00 17.73
CA GLY A 154 -4.78 -0.34 17.87
C GLY A 154 -3.71 -0.79 16.86
N TYR A 155 -3.97 -1.77 16.00
CA TYR A 155 -3.03 -2.31 14.99
C TYR A 155 -3.30 -1.80 13.56
N ASN A 156 -4.15 -0.78 13.41
CA ASN A 156 -4.26 0.05 12.22
C ASN A 156 -3.98 1.52 12.57
N LEU A 157 -3.17 2.20 11.75
CA LEU A 157 -2.90 3.63 11.88
C LEU A 157 -3.03 4.33 10.53
N ASN A 158 -4.01 5.23 10.43
CA ASN A 158 -4.18 6.12 9.29
C ASN A 158 -3.66 7.53 9.63
N LEU A 159 -2.87 8.10 8.72
CA LEU A 159 -2.29 9.44 8.83
C LEU A 159 -2.73 10.28 7.61
N PRO A 160 -3.99 10.78 7.60
CA PRO A 160 -4.50 11.61 6.52
C PRO A 160 -3.79 12.97 6.49
N LEU A 161 -3.44 13.41 5.29
CA LEU A 161 -2.70 14.63 5.00
C LEU A 161 -3.59 15.68 4.30
N PRO A 162 -3.41 16.98 4.60
CA PRO A 162 -4.06 18.03 3.82
C PRO A 162 -3.55 18.03 2.36
N PRO A 163 -4.34 18.58 1.42
CA PRO A 163 -3.92 18.71 0.02
C PRO A 163 -2.65 19.57 -0.10
N ALA A 164 -1.89 19.35 -1.18
CA ALA A 164 -0.62 20.05 -1.45
C ALA A 164 0.44 19.91 -0.35
N THR A 165 0.40 18.81 0.41
CA THR A 165 1.43 18.48 1.39
C THR A 165 2.78 18.27 0.69
N GLY A 166 3.78 19.10 1.01
CA GLY A 166 5.16 18.93 0.54
C GLY A 166 6.04 18.15 1.52
N ASP A 167 7.33 18.06 1.18
CA ASP A 167 8.34 17.24 1.87
C ASP A 167 8.30 17.32 3.41
N ASP A 168 8.29 18.54 3.98
CA ASP A 168 8.45 18.71 5.43
C ASP A 168 7.29 18.15 6.24
N LEU A 169 6.04 18.32 5.77
CA LEU A 169 4.87 17.78 6.46
C LEU A 169 4.70 16.28 6.19
N TYR A 170 5.05 15.83 4.97
CA TYR A 170 5.07 14.41 4.66
C TYR A 170 6.05 13.67 5.58
N LEU A 171 7.28 14.17 5.71
CA LEU A 171 8.32 13.56 6.54
C LEU A 171 7.99 13.58 8.03
N ARG A 172 7.35 14.64 8.55
CA ARG A 172 6.85 14.61 9.95
C ARG A 172 5.80 13.52 10.18
N SER A 173 4.96 13.26 9.17
CA SER A 173 3.96 12.18 9.25
C SER A 173 4.63 10.81 9.11
N LEU A 174 5.67 10.71 8.28
CA LEU A 174 6.53 9.54 8.21
C LEU A 174 7.21 9.26 9.55
N ASP A 175 7.76 10.27 10.23
CA ASP A 175 8.37 10.09 11.56
C ASP A 175 7.37 9.45 12.55
N ALA A 176 6.13 9.94 12.59
CA ALA A 176 5.08 9.36 13.42
C ALA A 176 4.72 7.91 13.02
N ALA A 177 4.73 7.60 11.71
CA ALA A 177 4.53 6.24 11.21
C ALA A 177 5.68 5.31 11.63
N LEU A 178 6.92 5.75 11.48
CA LEU A 178 8.12 5.00 11.84
C LEU A 178 8.21 4.77 13.35
N ASP A 179 7.86 5.76 14.17
CA ASP A 179 7.75 5.62 15.63
C ASP A 179 6.73 4.54 16.02
N ARG A 180 5.57 4.54 15.36
CA ARG A 180 4.54 3.52 15.58
C ARG A 180 5.02 2.13 15.18
N ILE A 181 5.76 2.01 14.08
CA ILE A 181 6.36 0.75 13.61
C ILE A 181 7.42 0.27 14.59
N ALA A 182 8.31 1.16 15.05
CA ALA A 182 9.33 0.84 16.03
C ALA A 182 8.72 0.33 17.35
N LEU A 183 7.64 0.97 17.83
CA LEU A 183 6.91 0.53 19.02
C LEU A 183 6.26 -0.86 18.85
N TYR A 184 5.79 -1.18 17.65
CA TYR A 184 5.27 -2.52 17.34
C TYR A 184 6.37 -3.58 17.32
N ALA A 185 7.62 -3.19 17.08
CA ALA A 185 8.79 -4.05 16.99
C ALA A 185 8.59 -5.27 16.05
N PRO A 186 8.20 -5.05 14.78
CA PRO A 186 8.13 -6.12 13.79
C PRO A 186 9.54 -6.66 13.50
N THR A 187 9.60 -7.87 12.93
CA THR A 187 10.89 -8.43 12.49
C THR A 187 11.03 -8.46 10.97
N ALA A 188 10.04 -7.94 10.23
CA ALA A 188 10.10 -7.67 8.80
C ALA A 188 9.11 -6.55 8.44
N LEU A 189 9.39 -5.85 7.34
CA LEU A 189 8.60 -4.73 6.84
C LEU A 189 8.18 -4.99 5.38
N VAL A 190 6.95 -4.61 5.05
CA VAL A 190 6.51 -4.42 3.66
C VAL A 190 6.23 -2.93 3.47
N VAL A 191 6.68 -2.37 2.37
CA VAL A 191 6.40 -0.99 2.00
C VAL A 191 5.56 -1.00 0.72
N ALA A 192 4.32 -0.52 0.79
CA ALA A 192 3.51 -0.22 -0.38
C ALA A 192 4.03 1.09 -0.98
N THR A 193 4.82 0.97 -2.05
CA THR A 193 5.61 2.05 -2.66
C THR A 193 4.83 2.70 -3.79
N GLY A 194 4.03 3.71 -3.48
CA GLY A 194 3.46 4.64 -4.45
C GLY A 194 4.36 5.87 -4.67
N LEU A 195 4.40 6.38 -5.90
CA LEU A 195 5.17 7.58 -6.28
C LEU A 195 4.26 8.76 -6.69
N ASP A 196 2.96 8.63 -6.49
CA ASP A 196 1.92 9.59 -6.84
C ASP A 196 1.73 10.72 -5.80
N ALA A 197 2.47 10.67 -4.70
CA ALA A 197 2.69 11.84 -3.83
C ALA A 197 3.56 12.92 -4.50
N SER A 198 4.14 12.63 -5.66
CA SER A 198 5.01 13.51 -6.44
C SER A 198 4.32 14.83 -6.81
N GLU A 199 5.07 15.92 -6.78
CA GLU A 199 4.65 17.23 -7.31
C GLU A 199 4.31 17.24 -8.81
N ALA A 200 4.79 16.25 -9.56
CA ALA A 200 4.52 16.09 -10.98
C ALA A 200 3.45 15.03 -11.29
N ASP A 201 2.83 14.42 -10.28
CA ASP A 201 1.79 13.43 -10.52
C ASP A 201 0.49 14.11 -11.03
N PRO A 202 -0.16 13.56 -12.08
CA PRO A 202 -1.37 14.15 -12.66
C PRO A 202 -2.56 14.24 -11.70
N TYR A 203 -2.60 13.47 -10.62
CA TYR A 203 -3.69 13.55 -9.63
C TYR A 203 -3.48 14.63 -8.57
N ALA A 204 -2.28 15.22 -8.48
CA ALA A 204 -1.95 16.31 -7.55
C ALA A 204 -2.40 16.03 -6.10
N GLY A 205 -2.13 14.82 -5.61
CA GLY A 205 -2.45 14.41 -4.24
C GLY A 205 -1.56 15.09 -3.19
N ALA A 206 -0.30 15.33 -3.53
CA ALA A 206 0.70 15.99 -2.71
C ALA A 206 1.71 16.75 -3.59
N SER A 207 2.77 17.26 -2.97
CA SER A 207 3.85 17.99 -3.64
C SER A 207 5.22 17.54 -3.12
N VAL A 208 5.40 16.23 -3.00
CA VAL A 208 6.69 15.62 -2.62
C VAL A 208 7.66 15.77 -3.79
N THR A 209 8.85 16.29 -3.51
CA THR A 209 9.89 16.48 -4.52
C THR A 209 10.65 15.17 -4.77
N THR A 210 11.39 15.09 -5.87
CA THR A 210 12.32 13.97 -6.10
C THR A 210 13.31 13.80 -4.95
N GLY A 211 13.79 14.89 -4.34
CA GLY A 211 14.65 14.84 -3.14
C GLY A 211 13.90 14.37 -1.88
N GLY A 212 12.62 14.68 -1.77
CA GLY A 212 11.72 14.16 -0.74
C GLY A 212 11.64 12.63 -0.76
N PHE A 213 11.51 12.03 -1.94
CA PHE A 213 11.51 10.57 -2.09
C PHE A 213 12.81 9.90 -1.60
N PHE A 214 13.98 10.52 -1.82
CA PHE A 214 15.24 10.02 -1.24
C PHE A 214 15.17 10.02 0.29
N ARG A 215 14.70 11.12 0.89
CA ARG A 215 14.59 11.25 2.36
C ARG A 215 13.61 10.23 2.93
N ILE A 216 12.49 9.98 2.25
CA ILE A 216 11.52 8.95 2.64
C ILE A 216 12.17 7.56 2.63
N GLY A 217 12.82 7.19 1.52
CA GLY A 217 13.52 5.90 1.41
C GLY A 217 14.61 5.72 2.48
N ALA A 218 15.42 6.75 2.71
CA ALA A 218 16.49 6.73 3.71
C ALA A 218 15.96 6.60 5.15
N ALA A 219 14.86 7.30 5.49
CA ALA A 219 14.24 7.20 6.80
C ALA A 219 13.66 5.80 7.05
N ILE A 220 13.04 5.18 6.03
CA ILE A 220 12.56 3.79 6.11
C ILE A 220 13.73 2.81 6.30
N ALA A 221 14.80 2.97 5.52
CA ALA A 221 15.99 2.11 5.59
C ALA A 221 16.67 2.16 6.98
N ALA A 222 16.60 3.31 7.67
CA ALA A 222 17.16 3.49 9.01
C ALA A 222 16.50 2.60 10.08
N LEU A 223 15.31 2.02 9.82
CA LEU A 223 14.72 1.01 10.71
C LEU A 223 15.55 -0.29 10.76
N GLY A 224 16.40 -0.56 9.76
CA GLY A 224 17.27 -1.74 9.74
C GLY A 224 16.51 -3.08 9.64
N LEU A 225 15.27 -3.06 9.15
CA LEU A 225 14.43 -4.25 9.03
C LEU A 225 14.59 -4.94 7.66
N PRO A 226 14.48 -6.29 7.60
CA PRO A 226 14.29 -6.99 6.33
C PRO A 226 13.04 -6.45 5.61
N THR A 227 13.20 -5.85 4.43
CA THR A 227 12.16 -5.02 3.82
C THR A 227 11.79 -5.45 2.40
N VAL A 228 10.50 -5.69 2.15
CA VAL A 228 9.96 -5.87 0.79
C VAL A 228 9.32 -4.56 0.34
N TYR A 229 9.80 -4.00 -0.77
CA TYR A 229 9.16 -2.84 -1.41
C TYR A 229 8.24 -3.35 -2.52
N CYS A 230 6.94 -3.06 -2.45
CA CYS A 230 5.96 -3.44 -3.46
C CYS A 230 5.49 -2.20 -4.20
N GLN A 231 5.71 -2.14 -5.52
CA GLN A 231 5.23 -1.01 -6.32
C GLN A 231 3.69 -0.91 -6.26
N GLU A 232 3.18 0.28 -5.97
CA GLU A 232 1.75 0.62 -6.01
C GLU A 232 1.51 1.68 -7.10
N GLY A 233 0.99 2.87 -6.75
CA GLY A 233 0.75 4.00 -7.65
C GLY A 233 2.00 4.76 -8.10
N GLY A 234 1.80 5.92 -8.71
CA GLY A 234 2.80 6.66 -9.48
C GLY A 234 2.47 6.62 -10.96
N TYR A 235 1.81 7.68 -11.43
CA TYR A 235 1.31 7.74 -12.79
C TYR A 235 2.31 8.40 -13.73
N VAL A 236 2.12 8.19 -15.03
CA VAL A 236 3.05 8.67 -16.05
C VAL A 236 3.22 10.20 -15.91
N SER A 237 4.44 10.60 -15.59
CA SER A 237 4.89 11.98 -15.46
C SER A 237 6.32 12.09 -15.97
N GLU A 238 6.80 13.32 -16.16
CA GLU A 238 8.14 13.58 -16.69
C GLU A 238 9.27 13.09 -15.75
N ILE A 239 8.97 12.91 -14.45
CA ILE A 239 9.97 12.59 -13.42
C ILE A 239 9.69 11.27 -12.67
N LEU A 240 8.79 10.42 -13.18
CA LEU A 240 8.43 9.17 -12.48
C LEU A 240 9.63 8.24 -12.27
N SER A 241 10.51 8.14 -13.28
CA SER A 241 11.71 7.28 -13.20
C SER A 241 12.73 7.84 -12.23
N GLU A 242 12.89 9.16 -12.20
CA GLU A 242 13.77 9.92 -11.32
C GLU A 242 13.30 9.79 -9.87
N ASN A 243 11.99 9.85 -9.62
CA ASN A 243 11.40 9.64 -8.31
C ASN A 243 11.65 8.22 -7.80
N LEU A 244 11.47 7.19 -8.66
CA LEU A 244 11.77 5.81 -8.29
C LEU A 244 13.25 5.63 -7.98
N ALA A 245 14.14 6.14 -8.85
CA ALA A 245 15.58 6.05 -8.65
C ALA A 245 16.03 6.76 -7.37
N SER A 246 15.44 7.92 -7.07
CA SER A 246 15.70 8.69 -5.86
C SER A 246 15.25 7.95 -4.60
N PHE A 247 14.01 7.43 -4.60
CA PHE A 247 13.47 6.60 -3.51
C PHE A 247 14.37 5.39 -3.24
N LEU A 248 14.68 4.60 -4.28
CA LEU A 248 15.52 3.41 -4.15
C LEU A 248 16.95 3.78 -3.74
N GLY A 249 17.47 4.93 -4.17
CA GLY A 249 18.75 5.46 -3.72
C GLY A 249 18.79 5.68 -2.21
N GLY A 250 17.71 6.23 -1.63
CA GLY A 250 17.55 6.34 -0.18
C GLY A 250 17.33 4.98 0.49
N ALA A 251 16.42 4.17 -0.03
CA ALA A 251 16.01 2.88 0.52
C ALA A 251 17.14 1.82 0.54
N CYS A 252 18.09 1.93 -0.38
CA CYS A 252 19.25 1.03 -0.48
C CYS A 252 20.53 1.65 0.11
N SER A 253 20.50 2.89 0.58
CA SER A 253 21.67 3.54 1.18
C SER A 253 21.96 2.94 2.57
N SER A 254 22.71 1.83 2.56
CA SER A 254 23.19 1.20 3.77
C SER A 254 24.18 2.11 4.50
N GLY A 255 23.79 2.64 5.66
CA GLY A 255 24.71 2.90 6.77
C GLY A 255 25.96 3.75 6.51
N VAL A 256 25.93 4.77 5.65
CA VAL A 256 26.98 5.82 5.63
C VAL A 256 26.59 6.95 6.59
N LEU A 257 26.12 6.62 7.79
CA LEU A 257 26.01 7.56 8.91
C LEU A 257 26.14 6.78 10.24
N ALA A 258 27.38 6.33 10.51
CA ALA A 258 28.01 6.27 11.84
C ALA A 258 29.46 5.80 11.69
#